data_AF-A0A353DPV0-F1
#
_entry.id   AF-A0A353DPV0-F1
#
_cell.length_a   1.000
_cell.length_b   1.000
_cell.length_c   1.000
_cell.angle_alpha   90.00
_cell.angle_beta   90.00
_cell.angle_gamma   90.00
#
_symmetry.space_group_name_H-M   'P 1'
#
loop_
_entity.id
_entity.type
_entity.pdbx_description
1 polymer ?
#
loop_
_entity_poly.entity_id
_entity_poly.type
_entity_poly.pdbx_seq_one_letter_code
_entity_poly.pdbx_strand_id
1 'polypeptide(L)'
;MIFNIIFSMWHLPILYNLSVSYHWVHILEHTLFISASIVMWWPICSQVQSIPKLPYPLQMLYLFVMSLAQIIVFGIITFAREPIYQHYIDAPRIWNISPLVDQQLGGILMKVGSGFLFLLLMIIAFFKWFDEDSNSEETAYNKPDSTEREL
;
A
#
# COMPACT_ATOMS: atom_id res chain seq x y z
N MET A 1 -2.17 -7.50 4.71
CA MET A 1 -2.04 -7.33 6.18
C MET A 1 -0.63 -7.60 6.69
N ILE A 2 0.02 -8.71 6.33
CA ILE A 2 1.41 -9.03 6.75
C ILE A 2 2.38 -7.86 6.50
N PHE A 3 2.35 -7.27 5.30
CA PHE A 3 3.18 -6.10 4.97
C PHE A 3 3.01 -4.95 5.96
N ASN A 4 1.77 -4.59 6.32
CA ASN A 4 1.51 -3.49 7.26
C ASN A 4 2.01 -3.78 8.67
N ILE A 5 1.97 -5.04 9.11
CA ILE A 5 2.51 -5.45 10.41
C ILE A 5 4.03 -5.30 10.41
N ILE A 6 4.69 -5.85 9.37
CA ILE A 6 6.15 -5.76 9.22
C ILE A 6 6.58 -4.29 9.10
N PHE A 7 5.90 -3.52 8.26
CA PHE A 7 6.11 -2.08 8.11
C PHE A 7 6.00 -1.33 9.44
N SER A 8 4.94 -1.58 10.21
CA SER A 8 4.73 -0.91 11.49
C SER A 8 5.78 -1.30 12.54
N MET A 9 6.19 -2.57 12.55
CA MET A 9 7.21 -3.08 13.44
C MET A 9 8.55 -2.36 13.24
N TRP A 10 9.00 -2.21 11.99
CA TRP A 10 10.26 -1.54 11.68
C TRP A 10 10.27 -0.04 11.97
N HIS A 11 9.10 0.58 12.13
CA HIS A 11 8.98 1.98 12.56
C HIS A 11 9.03 2.18 14.08
N LEU A 12 9.14 1.10 14.86
CA LEU A 12 9.41 1.22 16.29
C LEU A 12 10.82 1.83 16.50
N PRO A 13 11.00 2.78 17.44
CA PRO A 13 12.27 3.51 17.57
C PRO A 13 13.49 2.59 17.75
N ILE A 14 13.33 1.50 18.51
CA ILE A 14 14.40 0.53 18.77
C ILE A 14 14.82 -0.18 17.48
N LEU A 15 13.86 -0.67 16.68
CA LEU A 15 14.15 -1.41 15.46
C LEU A 15 14.66 -0.50 14.34
N TYR A 16 14.08 0.70 14.22
CA TYR A 16 14.55 1.73 13.30
C TYR A 16 16.02 2.10 13.59
N ASN A 17 16.37 2.38 14.85
CA ASN A 17 17.75 2.71 15.21
C ASN A 17 18.71 1.55 14.92
N LEU A 18 18.27 0.29 15.13
CA LEU A 18 19.08 -0.87 14.79
C LEU A 18 19.31 -0.98 13.28
N SER A 19 18.29 -0.74 12.45
CA SER A 19 18.41 -0.86 11.00
C SER A 19 19.35 0.19 10.41
N VAL A 20 19.29 1.44 10.89
CA VAL A 20 20.20 2.50 10.41
C VAL A 20 21.62 2.39 10.98
N SER A 21 21.81 1.70 12.11
CA SER A 21 23.12 1.53 12.74
C SER A 21 23.90 0.32 12.22
N TYR A 22 23.19 -0.76 11.86
CA TYR A 22 23.82 -2.03 11.46
C TYR A 22 23.43 -2.43 10.04
N HIS A 23 24.42 -2.50 9.16
CA HIS A 23 24.21 -2.81 7.74
C HIS A 23 23.46 -4.13 7.49
N TRP A 24 23.75 -5.19 8.26
CA TRP A 24 23.07 -6.47 8.09
C TRP A 24 21.59 -6.42 8.52
N VAL A 25 21.26 -5.60 9.53
CA VAL A 25 19.88 -5.37 9.98
C VAL A 25 19.11 -4.61 8.91
N HIS A 26 19.76 -3.62 8.29
CA HIS A 26 19.20 -2.89 7.15
C HIS A 26 18.84 -3.81 5.97
N ILE A 27 19.75 -4.73 5.60
CA ILE A 27 19.47 -5.71 4.53
C ILE A 27 18.29 -6.61 4.91
N LEU A 28 18.22 -7.04 6.17
CA LEU A 28 17.13 -7.87 6.68
C LEU A 28 15.79 -7.12 6.61
N GLU A 29 15.74 -5.87 7.05
CA GLU A 29 14.57 -4.99 6.95
C GLU A 29 14.06 -4.92 5.50
N HIS A 30 14.94 -4.57 4.55
CA HIS A 30 14.59 -4.49 3.14
C HIS A 30 14.13 -5.83 2.56
N THR A 31 14.78 -6.92 2.93
CA THR A 31 14.39 -8.26 2.49
C THR A 31 12.98 -8.60 2.97
N LEU A 32 12.66 -8.33 4.23
CA LEU A 32 11.32 -8.54 4.80
C LEU A 32 10.27 -7.67 4.08
N PHE A 33 10.58 -6.40 3.80
CA PHE A 33 9.67 -5.52 3.04
C PHE A 33 9.41 -6.06 1.63
N ILE A 34 10.43 -6.50 0.91
CA ILE A 34 10.29 -7.03 -0.44
C ILE A 34 9.45 -8.32 -0.43
N SER A 35 9.80 -9.28 0.45
CA SER A 35 9.05 -10.54 0.55
C SER A 35 7.59 -10.31 0.93
N ALA A 36 7.33 -9.44 1.91
CA ALA A 36 5.96 -9.11 2.32
C ALA A 36 5.19 -8.33 1.24
N SER A 37 5.87 -7.49 0.46
CA SER A 37 5.29 -6.75 -0.67
C SER A 37 4.84 -7.70 -1.78
N ILE A 38 5.63 -8.74 -2.10
CA ILE A 38 5.24 -9.77 -3.09
C ILE A 38 3.93 -10.44 -2.68
N VAL A 39 3.81 -10.86 -1.41
CA VAL A 39 2.59 -11.48 -0.87
C VAL A 39 1.41 -10.49 -0.87
N MET A 40 1.68 -9.22 -0.57
CA MET A 40 0.67 -8.17 -0.57
C MET A 40 0.08 -7.90 -1.97
N TRP A 41 0.93 -7.84 -3.00
CA TRP A 41 0.48 -7.56 -4.38
C TRP A 41 -0.10 -8.76 -5.10
N TRP A 42 0.14 -9.97 -4.60
CA TRP A 42 -0.32 -11.22 -5.21
C TRP A 42 -1.82 -11.23 -5.58
N PRO A 43 -2.76 -10.86 -4.69
CA PRO A 43 -4.20 -10.94 -4.99
C PRO A 43 -4.68 -9.96 -6.07
N ILE A 44 -3.91 -8.91 -6.34
CA ILE A 44 -4.23 -7.88 -7.34
C ILE A 44 -3.58 -8.23 -8.68
N CYS A 45 -2.34 -8.73 -8.65
CA CYS A 45 -1.53 -8.95 -9.84
C CYS A 45 -1.64 -10.36 -10.42
N SER A 46 -2.23 -11.33 -9.71
CA SER A 46 -2.27 -12.74 -10.16
C SER A 46 -2.85 -12.87 -11.57
N GLN A 47 -2.11 -13.44 -12.52
CA GLN A 47 -2.60 -13.72 -13.88
C GLN A 47 -2.86 -15.21 -14.10
N VAL A 48 -2.76 -16.01 -13.05
CA VAL A 48 -2.86 -17.46 -13.13
C VAL A 48 -4.32 -17.87 -13.03
N GLN A 49 -4.81 -18.64 -14.01
CA GLN A 49 -6.21 -19.09 -14.07
C GLN A 49 -6.65 -19.87 -12.81
N SER A 50 -5.73 -20.62 -12.18
CA SER A 50 -6.00 -21.39 -10.97
C SER A 50 -6.09 -20.56 -9.69
N ILE A 51 -5.62 -19.31 -9.71
CA ILE A 51 -5.71 -18.36 -8.58
C ILE A 51 -6.13 -17.01 -9.18
N PRO A 52 -7.41 -16.82 -9.51
CA PRO A 52 -7.87 -15.62 -10.18
C PRO A 52 -7.64 -14.36 -9.32
N LYS A 53 -7.57 -13.21 -9.98
CA LYS A 53 -7.53 -11.91 -9.31
C LYS A 53 -8.77 -11.72 -8.44
N LEU A 54 -8.63 -10.93 -7.39
CA LEU A 54 -9.80 -10.45 -6.65
C LEU A 54 -10.76 -9.72 -7.62
N PRO A 55 -12.09 -9.84 -7.44
CA PRO A 55 -13.05 -8.98 -8.14
C PRO A 55 -12.72 -7.51 -7.89
N TYR A 56 -12.94 -6.63 -8.87
CA TYR A 56 -12.58 -5.22 -8.75
C TYR A 56 -13.15 -4.52 -7.49
N PRO A 57 -14.41 -4.74 -7.06
CA PRO A 57 -14.91 -4.18 -5.80
C PRO A 57 -14.09 -4.61 -4.57
N LEU A 58 -13.69 -5.87 -4.52
CA LEU A 58 -12.84 -6.39 -3.44
C LEU A 58 -11.40 -5.88 -3.55
N GLN A 59 -10.86 -5.67 -4.76
CA GLN A 59 -9.55 -5.03 -4.93
C GLN A 59 -9.55 -3.61 -4.36
N MET A 60 -10.60 -2.83 -4.65
CA MET A 60 -10.75 -1.48 -4.12
C MET A 60 -10.81 -1.48 -2.58
N LEU A 61 -11.65 -2.35 -1.99
CA LEU A 61 -11.72 -2.51 -0.53
C LEU A 61 -10.39 -2.93 0.08
N TYR A 62 -9.70 -3.88 -0.56
CA TYR A 62 -8.40 -4.37 -0.12
C TYR A 62 -7.35 -3.24 -0.11
N LEU A 63 -7.22 -2.50 -1.21
CA LEU A 63 -6.29 -1.36 -1.34
C LEU A 63 -6.61 -0.26 -0.31
N PHE A 64 -7.90 0.02 -0.10
CA PHE A 64 -8.37 0.99 0.87
C PHE A 64 -7.96 0.60 2.30
N VAL A 65 -8.29 -0.62 2.74
CA VAL A 65 -7.93 -1.10 4.09
C VAL A 65 -6.42 -1.16 4.28
N MET A 66 -5.68 -1.58 3.25
CA MET A 66 -4.21 -1.60 3.28
C MET A 66 -3.63 -0.20 3.48
N SER A 67 -4.18 0.82 2.81
CA SER A 67 -3.77 2.23 2.94
C SER A 67 -4.13 2.82 4.32
N LEU A 68 -5.29 2.45 4.89
CA LEU A 68 -5.74 2.91 6.21
C LEU A 68 -4.86 2.37 7.33
N ALA A 69 -4.49 1.09 7.30
CA ALA A 69 -3.72 0.47 8.38
C ALA A 69 -2.38 1.17 8.65
N GLN A 70 -1.78 1.78 7.63
CA GLN A 70 -0.51 2.50 7.77
C GLN A 70 -0.68 3.88 8.44
N ILE A 71 -1.88 4.46 8.44
CA ILE A 71 -2.14 5.82 8.95
C ILE A 71 -1.71 5.98 10.40
N ILE A 72 -1.79 4.92 11.22
CA ILE A 72 -1.37 4.97 12.61
C ILE A 72 0.13 5.34 12.72
N VAL A 73 0.99 4.64 11.99
CA VAL A 73 2.44 4.89 11.96
C VAL A 73 2.72 6.29 11.43
N PHE A 74 2.09 6.64 10.30
CA PHE A 74 2.26 7.96 9.68
C PHE A 74 1.81 9.10 10.59
N GLY A 75 0.69 8.93 11.29
CA GLY A 75 0.16 9.92 12.20
C GLY A 75 1.11 10.18 13.37
N ILE A 76 1.67 9.11 13.94
CA ILE A 76 2.66 9.22 15.02
C ILE A 76 3.89 10.02 14.57
N ILE A 77 4.43 9.72 13.39
CA ILE A 77 5.66 10.35 12.89
C ILE A 77 5.41 11.80 12.46
N THR A 78 4.36 12.04 11.66
CA THR A 78 4.05 13.35 11.07
C THR A 78 3.60 14.37 12.11
N PHE A 79 2.86 13.93 13.14
CA PHE A 79 2.37 14.82 14.20
C PHE A 79 3.20 14.75 15.49
N ALA A 80 4.39 14.15 15.44
CA ALA A 80 5.33 14.13 16.56
C ALA A 80 5.66 15.56 17.01
N ARG A 81 5.80 15.78 18.33
CA ARG A 81 6.22 17.08 18.89
C ARG A 81 7.72 17.15 19.18
N GLU A 82 8.37 16.00 19.20
CA GLU A 82 9.79 15.83 19.43
C GLU A 82 10.32 14.73 18.48
N PRO A 83 11.61 14.75 18.13
CA PRO A 83 12.20 13.71 17.29
C PRO A 83 12.07 12.35 17.98
N ILE A 84 11.49 11.37 17.28
CA ILE A 84 11.24 10.02 17.79
C ILE A 84 12.45 9.13 17.55
N TYR A 85 13.16 9.34 16.45
CA TYR A 85 14.33 8.53 16.12
C TYR A 85 15.62 9.29 16.42
N GLN A 86 16.47 8.68 17.26
CA GLN A 86 17.75 9.24 17.69
C GLN A 86 18.67 9.53 16.50
N HIS A 87 18.61 8.73 15.44
CA HIS A 87 19.39 8.95 14.23
C HIS A 87 19.23 10.36 13.62
N TYR A 88 18.01 10.93 13.62
CA TYR A 88 17.80 12.30 13.12
C TYR A 88 18.44 13.37 14.01
N ILE A 89 18.60 13.08 15.31
CA ILE A 89 19.25 13.99 16.27
C ILE A 89 20.77 13.99 16.04
N ASP A 90 21.34 12.81 15.81
CA ASP A 90 22.79 12.62 15.74
C ASP A 90 23.36 12.86 14.33
N ALA A 91 22.51 12.84 13.30
CA ALA A 91 22.94 12.99 11.91
C ALA A 91 23.56 14.37 11.64
N PRO A 92 24.64 14.44 10.84
CA PRO A 92 25.22 15.71 10.41
C PRO A 92 24.21 16.49 9.57
N ARG A 93 23.99 17.75 9.94
CA ARG A 93 23.02 18.62 9.26
C ARG A 93 23.56 19.08 7.92
N ILE A 94 22.99 18.55 6.84
CA ILE A 94 23.30 18.99 5.47
C ILE A 94 22.52 20.28 5.16
N TRP A 95 21.26 20.36 5.60
CA TRP A 95 20.36 21.52 5.42
C TRP A 95 20.03 22.12 6.79
N ASN A 96 19.66 23.41 6.83
CA ASN A 96 19.31 24.10 8.08
C ASN A 96 17.88 23.76 8.57
N ILE A 97 17.53 22.47 8.57
CA ILE A 97 16.26 21.94 9.08
C ILE A 97 16.49 21.27 10.44
N SER A 98 15.50 21.33 11.32
CA SER A 98 15.59 20.65 12.61
C SER A 98 15.36 19.14 12.44
N PRO A 99 15.91 18.28 13.32
CA PRO A 99 15.66 16.84 13.32
C PRO A 99 14.17 16.49 13.31
N LEU A 100 13.36 17.29 14.02
CA LEU A 100 11.92 17.12 14.08
C LEU A 100 11.28 17.35 12.71
N VAL A 101 11.63 18.46 12.05
CA VAL A 101 11.07 18.81 10.73
C VAL A 101 11.50 17.78 9.68
N ASP A 102 12.75 17.33 9.72
CA ASP A 102 13.25 16.32 8.79
C ASP A 102 12.48 14.99 8.91
N GLN A 103 12.29 14.51 10.15
CA GLN A 103 11.48 13.33 10.44
C GLN A 103 10.01 13.50 9.98
N GLN A 104 9.38 14.64 10.28
CA GLN A 104 8.01 14.92 9.88
C GLN A 104 7.85 14.95 8.36
N LEU A 105 8.81 15.57 7.65
CA LEU A 105 8.85 15.57 6.19
C LEU A 105 9.01 14.15 5.63
N GLY A 106 9.86 13.33 6.24
CA GLY A 106 10.00 11.91 5.89
C GLY A 106 8.67 11.17 6.00
N GLY A 107 7.95 11.35 7.11
CA GLY A 107 6.61 10.78 7.32
C GLY A 107 5.58 11.24 6.28
N ILE A 108 5.57 12.53 5.95
CA ILE A 108 4.68 13.12 4.93
C ILE A 108 4.99 12.55 3.55
N LEU A 109 6.25 12.58 3.13
CA LEU A 109 6.67 12.09 1.82
C LEU A 109 6.31 10.61 1.63
N MET A 110 6.57 9.80 2.66
CA MET A 110 6.25 8.38 2.65
C MET A 110 4.72 8.14 2.55
N LYS A 111 3.88 8.91 3.26
CA LYS A 111 2.42 8.78 3.17
C LYS A 111 1.85 9.26 1.85
N VAL A 112 2.33 10.40 1.35
CA VAL A 112 1.84 10.98 0.10
C VAL A 112 2.19 10.06 -1.08
N GLY A 113 3.42 9.53 -1.12
CA GLY A 113 3.85 8.60 -2.16
C GLY A 113 3.01 7.33 -2.20
N SER A 114 2.81 6.67 -1.05
CA SER A 114 1.98 5.45 -0.99
C SER A 114 0.50 5.74 -1.23
N GLY A 115 -0.02 6.84 -0.68
CA GLY A 115 -1.40 7.28 -0.85
C GLY A 115 -1.76 7.53 -2.31
N PHE A 116 -0.86 8.18 -3.06
CA PHE A 116 -1.03 8.39 -4.50
C PHE A 116 -1.09 7.07 -5.27
N LEU A 117 -0.17 6.14 -4.99
CA LEU A 117 -0.16 4.82 -5.64
C LEU A 117 -1.46 4.04 -5.36
N PHE A 118 -1.89 3.96 -4.10
CA PHE A 118 -3.12 3.25 -3.74
C PHE A 118 -4.36 3.88 -4.38
N LEU A 119 -4.45 5.22 -4.36
CA LEU A 119 -5.56 5.95 -4.97
C LEU A 119 -5.61 5.72 -6.49
N LEU A 120 -4.47 5.80 -7.17
CA LEU A 120 -4.39 5.56 -8.61
C LEU A 120 -4.87 4.14 -8.98
N LEU A 121 -4.43 3.12 -8.24
CA LEU A 121 -4.86 1.75 -8.49
C LEU A 121 -6.35 1.53 -8.20
N MET A 122 -6.89 2.18 -7.16
CA MET A 122 -8.33 2.16 -6.90
C MET A 122 -9.13 2.80 -8.03
N ILE A 123 -8.67 3.94 -8.56
CA ILE A 123 -9.32 4.61 -9.70
C ILE A 123 -9.31 3.70 -10.93
N ILE A 124 -8.18 3.05 -11.23
CA ILE A 124 -8.09 2.09 -12.34
C ILE A 124 -9.05 0.91 -12.11
N ALA A 125 -9.09 0.33 -10.92
CA ALA A 125 -9.99 -0.77 -10.60
C ALA A 125 -11.47 -0.35 -10.72
N PHE A 126 -11.82 0.86 -10.32
CA PHE A 126 -13.17 1.41 -10.45
C PHE A 126 -13.62 1.52 -11.90
N PHE A 127 -12.80 2.12 -12.78
CA PHE A 127 -13.16 2.24 -14.19
C PHE A 127 -13.28 0.87 -14.88
N LYS A 128 -12.37 -0.06 -14.58
CA LYS A 128 -12.44 -1.42 -15.14
C LYS A 128 -13.67 -2.19 -14.65
N TRP A 129 -14.08 -1.98 -13.41
CA TRP A 129 -15.32 -2.54 -12.89
C TRP A 129 -16.55 -1.98 -13.59
N PHE A 130 -16.59 -0.65 -13.78
CA PHE A 130 -17.69 0.04 -14.46
C PHE A 130 -17.83 -0.41 -15.93
N ASP A 131 -16.72 -0.60 -16.63
CA ASP A 131 -16.71 -1.11 -18.01
C ASP A 131 -17.15 -2.59 -18.08
N GLU A 132 -16.81 -3.42 -17.09
CA GLU A 132 -17.23 -4.83 -17.04
C GLU A 132 -18.73 -4.99 -16.80
N ASP A 133 -19.30 -4.17 -15.91
CA ASP A 133 -20.72 -4.18 -15.57
C ASP A 133 -21.57 -3.78 -16.78
N SER A 134 -21.21 -2.69 -17.46
CA SER A 134 -21.94 -2.20 -18.65
C SER A 134 -21.94 -3.21 -19.82
N ASN A 135 -20.80 -3.85 -20.10
CA ASN A 135 -20.72 -4.90 -21.14
C ASN A 135 -21.54 -6.15 -20.78
N SER A 136 -21.66 -6.47 -19.48
CA SER A 136 -22.44 -7.62 -19.02
C SER A 136 -23.94 -7.42 -19.22
N GLU A 137 -24.45 -6.21 -19.00
CA GLU A 137 -25.85 -5.84 -19.25
C GLU A 137 -26.20 -5.87 -20.74
N GLU A 138 -25.34 -5.33 -21.60
CA GLU A 138 -25.54 -5.34 -23.06
C GLU A 138 -25.56 -6.78 -23.63
N THR A 139 -24.68 -7.65 -23.13
CA THR A 139 -24.63 -9.05 -23.55
C THR A 139 -25.86 -9.83 -23.07
N ALA A 140 -26.37 -9.55 -21.87
CA ALA A 140 -27.57 -10.19 -21.34
C ALA A 140 -28.82 -9.78 -22.12
N TYR A 141 -28.93 -8.51 -22.51
CA TYR A 141 -30.02 -7.98 -23.33
C TYR A 141 -30.02 -8.54 -24.77
N ASN A 142 -28.85 -8.68 -25.38
CA ASN A 142 -28.70 -9.16 -26.76
C ASN A 142 -28.81 -10.69 -26.92
N LYS A 143 -29.10 -11.44 -25.84
CA LYS A 143 -29.25 -12.90 -25.92
C LYS A 143 -30.64 -13.21 -26.49
N PRO A 144 -30.77 -13.86 -27.67
CA PRO A 144 -32.07 -14.20 -28.23
C PRO A 144 -32.81 -15.08 -27.25
N ASP A 145 -34.09 -14.79 -27.00
CA ASP A 145 -34.93 -15.61 -26.14
C ASP A 145 -34.88 -17.05 -26.65
N SER A 146 -34.43 -17.98 -25.80
CA SER A 146 -34.36 -19.41 -26.15
C SER A 146 -35.73 -19.98 -26.51
N THR A 147 -36.81 -19.27 -26.16
CA THR A 147 -38.20 -19.58 -26.51
C THR A 147 -38.50 -19.35 -28.01
N GLU A 148 -37.77 -18.47 -28.70
CA GLU A 148 -37.98 -18.20 -30.15
C GLU A 148 -37.27 -19.18 -31.08
N ARG A 149 -36.36 -20.02 -30.58
CA ARG A 149 -35.62 -21.00 -31.41
C ARG A 149 -36.29 -22.37 -31.52
N GLU A 150 -37.39 -22.60 -30.80
CA GLU A 150 -38.15 -23.86 -30.81
C GLU A 150 -39.47 -23.79 -31.59
N LEU A 151 -39.74 -22.68 -32.31
CA LEU A 151 -40.87 -22.50 -33.24
C LEU A 151 -40.40 -22.53 -34.70
#